data_AF-A0A2N0DFT4-F1
#
_entry.id   AF-A0A2N0DFT4-F1
#
_cell.length_a   1.000
_cell.length_b   1.000
_cell.length_c   1.000
_cell.angle_alpha   90.00
_cell.angle_beta   90.00
_cell.angle_gamma   90.00
#
_symmetry.space_group_name_H-M   'P 1'
#
loop_
_entity.id
_entity.type
_entity.pdbx_description
1 polymer ?
#
loop_
_entity_poly.entity_id
_entity_poly.type
_entity_poly.pdbx_seq_one_letter_code
_entity_poly.pdbx_strand_id
1 'polypeptide(L)'
;MRHCHPGLQELPVVRGDRIQLQQAIVTLMVNSIQAMKVTSPIQREIHLETGLNETGRIAFSIRDTGTGIPLDHMDQIFDGFFTTKEGGLA
;
A
#
# COMPACT_ATOMS: atom_id res chain seq x y z
N MET A 1 6.28 3.89 16.06
CA MET A 1 7.50 4.36 15.37
C MET A 1 8.68 3.43 15.68
N ARG A 2 8.75 2.25 15.07
CA ARG A 2 9.88 1.30 14.97
C ARG A 2 9.46 0.36 13.81
N HIS A 3 10.22 -0.01 12.79
CA HIS A 3 11.65 -0.25 12.64
C HIS A 3 12.07 0.00 11.18
N CYS A 4 12.78 1.08 10.86
CA CYS A 4 13.58 1.09 9.63
C CYS A 4 14.88 0.36 9.95
N HIS A 5 15.10 -0.83 9.38
CA HIS A 5 16.37 -1.52 9.50
C HIS A 5 17.41 -0.81 8.62
N PRO A 6 18.54 -0.34 9.17
CA PRO A 6 19.58 0.32 8.39
C PRO A 6 20.35 -0.76 7.63
N GLY A 7 20.06 -0.86 6.34
CA GLY A 7 20.75 -1.77 5.42
C GLY A 7 19.75 -2.54 4.60
N LEU A 8 19.72 -2.27 3.29
CA LEU A 8 19.32 -3.23 2.28
C LEU A 8 20.25 -4.45 2.38
N GLN A 9 20.17 -5.23 3.47
CA GLN A 9 20.62 -6.61 3.45
C GLN A 9 19.93 -7.22 2.24
N GLU A 10 20.71 -7.84 1.34
CA GLU A 10 20.19 -8.37 0.08
C GLU A 10 18.97 -9.25 0.38
N LEU A 11 17.78 -8.71 0.09
CA LEU A 11 16.55 -9.44 0.30
C LEU A 11 16.57 -10.62 -0.68
N PRO A 12 16.18 -11.83 -0.23
CA PRO A 12 16.15 -12.98 -1.12
C PRO A 12 15.23 -12.71 -2.30
N VAL A 13 15.67 -13.17 -3.48
CA VAL A 13 14.86 -13.10 -4.70
C VAL A 13 13.60 -13.94 -4.51
N VAL A 14 12.46 -13.37 -4.86
CA VAL A 14 11.16 -14.06 -4.85
C VAL A 14 10.77 -14.49 -6.26
N ARG A 15 10.07 -15.62 -6.38
CA ARG A 15 9.44 -16.04 -7.64
C ARG A 15 8.04 -15.46 -7.71
N GLY A 16 7.69 -14.84 -8.83
CA GLY A 16 6.37 -14.27 -9.06
C GLY A 16 6.23 -13.73 -10.47
N ASP A 17 4.99 -13.43 -10.87
CA ASP A 17 4.71 -12.72 -12.11
C ASP A 17 5.02 -11.23 -11.92
N ARG A 18 6.05 -10.75 -12.63
CA ARG A 18 6.51 -9.36 -12.55
C ARG A 18 5.41 -8.37 -12.94
N ILE A 19 4.58 -8.69 -13.92
CA ILE A 19 3.53 -7.80 -14.41
C ILE A 19 2.43 -7.68 -13.37
N GLN A 20 1.98 -8.80 -12.81
CA GLN A 20 0.94 -8.79 -11.77
C GLN A 20 1.40 -8.07 -10.50
N LEU A 21 2.64 -8.28 -10.06
CA LEU A 21 3.21 -7.55 -8.93
C LEU A 21 3.30 -6.05 -9.20
N GLN A 22 3.76 -5.67 -10.40
CA GLN A 22 3.83 -4.26 -10.79
C GLN A 22 2.43 -3.62 -10.82
N GLN A 23 1.42 -4.32 -11.35
CA GLN A 23 0.04 -3.85 -11.36
C GLN A 23 -0.51 -3.68 -9.94
N ALA A 24 -0.30 -4.67 -9.06
CA ALA A 24 -0.74 -4.58 -7.67
C ALA A 24 -0.11 -3.36 -6.95
N ILE A 25 1.20 -3.14 -7.12
CA ILE A 25 1.89 -2.00 -6.52
C ILE A 25 1.36 -0.68 -7.08
N VAL A 26 1.18 -0.56 -8.41
CA VAL A 26 0.65 0.65 -9.04
C VAL A 26 -0.77 0.94 -8.56
N THR A 27 -1.64 -0.06 -8.48
CA THR A 27 -3.01 0.10 -7.99
C THR A 27 -3.03 0.61 -6.55
N LEU A 28 -2.21 0.03 -5.67
CA LEU A 28 -2.11 0.49 -4.28
C LEU A 28 -1.56 1.92 -4.20
N MET A 29 -0.54 2.28 -4.99
CA MET A 29 -0.01 3.65 -5.07
C MET A 29 -1.06 4.66 -5.51
N VAL A 30 -1.85 4.33 -6.55
CA VAL A 30 -2.94 5.20 -7.03
C VAL A 30 -3.99 5.37 -5.93
N ASN A 31 -4.37 4.30 -5.24
CA ASN A 31 -5.31 4.37 -4.12
C ASN A 31 -4.79 5.26 -2.98
N SER A 32 -3.51 5.14 -2.60
CA SER A 32 -2.89 6.00 -1.59
C SER A 32 -2.87 7.49 -2.00
N ILE A 33 -2.52 7.79 -3.25
CA ILE A 33 -2.56 9.18 -3.77
C ILE A 33 -3.99 9.74 -3.70
N GLN A 34 -4.98 8.92 -4.05
CA GLN A 34 -6.39 9.32 -4.01
C GLN A 34 -6.87 9.56 -2.58
N ALA A 35 -6.49 8.71 -1.63
CA ALA A 35 -6.83 8.85 -0.21
C ALA A 35 -6.30 10.16 0.41
N MET A 36 -5.22 10.71 -0.14
CA MET A 36 -4.61 11.97 0.33
C MET A 36 -5.13 13.23 -0.38
N LYS A 37 -6.11 13.13 -1.29
CA LYS A 37 -6.62 14.29 -2.05
C LYS A 37 -7.06 15.46 -1.15
N VAL A 38 -7.63 15.16 0.01
CA VAL A 38 -8.10 16.14 1.00
C VAL A 38 -7.10 16.41 2.13
N THR A 39 -6.00 15.65 2.20
CA THR A 39 -4.89 15.89 3.13
C THR A 39 -4.13 17.15 2.70
N SER A 40 -3.70 17.98 3.65
CA SER A 40 -2.88 19.16 3.38
C SER A 40 -1.60 18.78 2.62
N PRO A 41 -1.20 19.49 1.55
CA PRO A 41 -0.03 19.13 0.74
C PRO A 41 1.26 18.92 1.54
N ILE A 42 1.47 19.71 2.60
CA ILE A 42 2.65 19.61 3.48
C ILE A 42 2.67 18.36 4.37
N GLN A 43 1.55 17.63 4.46
CA GLN A 43 1.40 16.41 5.25
C GLN A 43 1.31 15.16 4.38
N ARG A 44 1.27 15.29 3.04
CA ARG A 44 1.13 14.16 2.12
C ARG A 44 2.44 13.40 2.04
N GLU A 45 2.44 12.20 2.57
CA GLU A 45 3.60 11.31 2.54
C GLU A 45 3.16 9.91 2.16
N ILE A 46 3.93 9.27 1.29
CA ILE A 46 3.85 7.82 1.04
C ILE A 46 5.19 7.23 1.43
N HIS A 47 5.14 6.26 2.34
CA HIS A 47 6.30 5.50 2.78
C HIS A 47 6.21 4.11 2.16
N LEU A 48 7.29 3.71 1.47
CA LEU A 48 7.46 2.39 0.87
C LEU A 48 8.57 1.66 1.61
N GLU A 49 8.30 0.42 1.99
CA GLU A 49 9.27 -0.40 2.70
C GLU A 49 9.23 -1.83 2.20
N THR A 50 10.41 -2.40 1.98
CA THR A 50 10.61 -3.83 1.74
C THR A 50 11.51 -4.40 2.83
N GLY A 51 11.13 -5.53 3.39
CA GLY A 51 11.91 -6.17 4.45
C GLY A 51 11.45 -7.58 4.74
N LEU A 52 12.04 -8.18 5.76
CA LEU A 52 11.51 -9.38 6.38
C LEU A 52 10.52 -8.97 7.48
N ASN A 53 9.36 -9.59 7.53
CA ASN A 53 8.44 -9.46 8.65
C ASN A 53 8.87 -10.33 9.85
N GLU A 54 8.13 -10.25 10.94
CA GLU A 54 8.40 -11.01 12.19
C GLU A 54 8.45 -12.54 11.99
N THR A 55 7.83 -13.04 10.92
CA THR A 55 7.82 -14.47 10.55
C THR A 55 8.94 -14.86 9.59
N GLY A 56 9.84 -13.93 9.25
CA GLY A 56 10.92 -14.17 8.28
C GLY A 56 10.44 -14.23 6.82
N ARG A 57 9.26 -13.71 6.51
CA ARG A 57 8.74 -13.62 5.13
C ARG A 57 9.05 -12.26 4.53
N ILE A 58 9.30 -12.22 3.22
CA ILE A 58 9.41 -10.95 2.48
C ILE A 58 8.08 -10.22 2.54
N ALA A 59 8.13 -8.97 2.96
CA ALA A 59 7.02 -8.05 3.04
C ALA A 59 7.34 -6.80 2.23
N PHE A 60 6.34 -6.32 1.50
CA PHE A 60 6.30 -5.00 0.90
C PHE A 60 5.15 -4.24 1.56
N SER A 61 5.40 -3.03 2.04
CA SER A 61 4.38 -2.19 2.67
C SER A 61 4.32 -0.83 2.02
N ILE A 62 3.10 -0.32 1.92
CA ILE A 62 2.79 1.06 1.55
C ILE A 62 2.04 1.66 2.72
N ARG A 63 2.49 2.82 3.21
CA ARG A 63 1.78 3.63 4.19
C ARG A 63 1.58 5.02 3.62
N ASP A 64 0.36 5.52 3.65
CA ASP A 64 0.03 6.91 3.33
C ASP A 64 -0.51 7.68 4.53
N THR A 65 -0.56 9.00 4.39
CA THR A 65 -1.16 9.94 5.35
C THR A 65 -2.54 10.44 4.89
N GLY A 66 -3.27 9.59 4.16
CA GLY A 66 -4.63 9.85 3.72
C GLY A 66 -5.65 9.77 4.85
N THR A 67 -6.93 9.85 4.48
CA THR A 67 -8.05 9.81 5.43
C THR A 67 -8.26 8.44 6.08
N GLY A 68 -7.54 7.41 5.64
CA GLY A 68 -7.76 6.03 6.04
C GLY A 68 -9.04 5.44 5.46
N ILE A 69 -9.35 4.22 5.89
CA ILE A 69 -10.51 3.44 5.48
C ILE A 69 -11.49 3.39 6.66
N PRO A 70 -12.76 3.77 6.46
CA PRO A 70 -13.80 3.58 7.48
C PRO A 70 -13.93 2.11 7.91
N LEU A 71 -14.14 1.85 9.21
CA LEU A 71 -14.16 0.48 9.76
C LEU A 71 -15.25 -0.41 9.16
N ASP A 72 -16.39 0.19 8.83
CA ASP A 72 -17.53 -0.44 8.16
C ASP A 72 -17.25 -0.91 6.74
N HIS A 73 -16.19 -0.39 6.11
CA HIS A 73 -15.77 -0.80 4.77
C HIS A 73 -14.65 -1.86 4.77
N MET A 74 -14.05 -2.17 5.92
CA MET A 74 -12.84 -3.01 6.00
C MET A 74 -13.02 -4.42 5.43
N ASP A 75 -14.21 -5.01 5.58
CA ASP A 75 -14.48 -6.36 5.08
C ASP A 75 -14.71 -6.38 3.56
N GLN A 76 -15.01 -5.23 2.95
CA GLN A 76 -15.40 -5.10 1.55
C GLN A 76 -14.28 -4.58 0.65
N ILE A 77 -13.18 -4.06 1.20
CA ILE A 77 -12.12 -3.41 0.40
C ILE A 77 -11.43 -4.35 -0.61
N PHE A 78 -11.61 -5.65 -0.46
CA PHE A 78 -11.09 -6.67 -1.39
C PHE A 78 -12.17 -7.25 -2.31
N ASP A 79 -13.42 -6.82 -2.19
CA ASP A 79 -14.50 -7.22 -3.09
C ASP A 79 -14.31 -6.55 -4.45
N GLY A 80 -14.32 -7.34 -5.53
CA GLY A 80 -13.91 -6.89 -6.88
C GLY A 80 -14.70 -5.73 -7.49
N PHE A 81 -15.80 -5.30 -6.88
CA PHE A 81 -16.61 -4.15 -7.33
C PHE A 81 -16.76 -3.05 -6.27
N PHE A 82 -16.18 -3.23 -5.08
CA PHE A 82 -16.27 -2.24 -4.03
C PHE A 82 -15.32 -1.07 -4.33
N THR A 83 -15.87 0.15 -4.34
CA THR A 83 -15.08 1.37 -4.50
C THR A 83 -15.79 2.53 -3.82
N THR A 84 -15.02 3.39 -3.16
CA THR A 84 -15.49 4.66 -2.60
C THR A 84 -15.22 5.83 -3.55
N LYS A 85 -14.68 5.55 -4.74
CA LYS A 85 -14.33 6.56 -5.76
C LYS A 85 -15.60 7.04 -6.48
N GLU A 86 -15.73 8.35 -6.67
CA GLU A 86 -16.76 8.91 -7.55
C GLU A 86 -16.60 8.33 -8.97
N GLY A 87 -17.65 7.69 -9.49
CA GLY A 87 -17.65 7.03 -10.81
C GLY A 87 -17.69 5.49 -10.80
N GLY A 88 -17.62 4.84 -9.63
CA GLY A 88 -18.02 3.43 -9.46
C GLY A 88 -17.12 2.36 -10.10
N LEU A 89 -15.98 2.74 -10.68
CA LEU A 89 -14.98 1.80 -11.19
C LEU A 89 -13.76 1.81 -10.26
N ALA A 90 -13.39 0.62 -9.75
CA ALA A 90 -12.21 0.39 -8.94
C ALA A 90 -10.92 0.50 -9.78
#